data_AF-A0A6I9N2Z9-F1
#
_entry.id   AF-A0A6I9N2Z9-F1
#
_cell.length_a   1.000
_cell.length_b   1.000
_cell.length_c   1.000
_cell.angle_alpha   90.00
_cell.angle_beta   90.00
_cell.angle_gamma   90.00
#
_symmetry.space_group_name_H-M   'P 1'
#
loop_
_entity.id
_entity.type
_entity.pdbx_description
1 polymer ?
#
loop_
_entity_poly.entity_id
_entity_poly.type
_entity_poly.pdbx_seq_one_letter_code
_entity_poly.pdbx_strand_id
1 'polypeptide(L)'
;MIGMRTRAPKSTEGKMVNGRETLRLRSKGSATVQEVQNEFEERATKKVDDLLESYMGIRDLELATTIVEAGRDKNNPDDFAEALDSVLGDFAFPDVFLFDVWGAIRDVKNGKM
;
A
#
# COMPACT_ATOMS: atom_id res chain seq x y z
N MET A 1 20.56 -70.42 11.21
CA MET A 1 19.68 -69.42 11.87
C MET A 1 18.64 -68.97 10.84
N ILE A 2 17.39 -69.36 11.06
CA ILE A 2 16.17 -69.01 10.30
C ILE A 2 15.85 -67.52 10.60
N GLY A 3 15.30 -66.66 9.75
CA GLY A 3 14.67 -66.72 8.44
C GLY A 3 14.01 -65.36 8.15
N MET A 4 13.83 -65.01 6.88
CA MET A 4 13.18 -63.78 6.42
C MET A 4 11.68 -63.79 6.80
N ARG A 5 11.17 -62.70 7.41
CA ARG A 5 9.72 -62.48 7.61
C ARG A 5 9.36 -61.01 7.44
N THR A 6 8.48 -60.81 6.47
CA THR A 6 7.73 -59.62 6.06
C THR A 6 6.93 -58.97 7.20
N ARG A 7 6.80 -57.62 7.23
CA ARG A 7 5.60 -56.90 7.75
C ARG A 7 5.35 -55.57 7.00
N ALA A 8 4.09 -55.43 6.59
CA ALA A 8 3.45 -54.45 5.71
C ALA A 8 3.25 -53.04 6.34
N PRO A 9 2.90 -52.02 5.53
CA PRO A 9 2.61 -50.65 6.00
C PRO A 9 1.27 -50.56 6.74
N LYS A 10 1.14 -49.65 7.70
CA LYS A 10 -0.14 -49.29 8.31
C LYS A 10 -0.53 -47.88 7.90
N SER A 11 -1.68 -47.81 7.24
CA SER A 11 -2.43 -46.60 6.93
C SER A 11 -3.44 -46.31 8.05
N THR A 12 -3.90 -45.05 8.06
CA THR A 12 -5.24 -44.60 8.49
C THR A 12 -5.42 -44.10 9.95
N GLU A 13 -5.41 -42.75 10.02
CA GLU A 13 -6.51 -41.88 10.49
C GLU A 13 -6.63 -41.47 11.97
N GLY A 14 -6.66 -40.14 12.17
CA GLY A 14 -6.90 -39.51 13.47
C GLY A 14 -6.82 -37.98 13.48
N LYS A 15 -7.49 -37.31 12.53
CA LYS A 15 -8.26 -36.06 12.70
C LYS A 15 -7.81 -35.05 13.77
N MET A 16 -7.29 -33.89 13.36
CA MET A 16 -7.60 -32.57 13.96
C MET A 16 -7.54 -31.47 12.89
N VAL A 17 -8.63 -30.71 12.79
CA VAL A 17 -8.96 -29.69 11.78
C VAL A 17 -8.48 -28.31 12.23
N ASN A 18 -7.85 -27.58 11.32
CA ASN A 18 -7.87 -26.11 11.22
C ASN A 18 -7.61 -25.83 9.73
N GLY A 19 -8.52 -25.35 8.89
CA GLY A 19 -9.50 -24.29 9.09
C GLY A 19 -9.16 -23.21 8.07
N ARG A 20 -9.82 -23.27 6.89
CA ARG A 20 -9.79 -22.28 5.77
C ARG A 20 -8.49 -22.22 4.96
N GLU A 21 -8.45 -22.10 3.64
CA GLU A 21 -9.45 -22.05 2.59
C GLU A 21 -8.71 -22.40 1.28
N THR A 22 -9.39 -23.14 0.40
CA THR A 22 -8.87 -23.57 -0.90
C THR A 22 -8.55 -22.37 -1.81
N LEU A 23 -7.39 -22.39 -2.48
CA LEU A 23 -7.13 -21.57 -3.67
C LEU A 23 -8.14 -21.94 -4.77
N ARG A 24 -9.28 -21.24 -4.78
CA ARG A 24 -10.27 -21.34 -5.85
C ARG A 24 -9.82 -20.48 -7.02
N LEU A 25 -9.10 -21.08 -7.95
CA LEU A 25 -8.84 -20.47 -9.25
C LEU A 25 -10.15 -20.47 -10.06
N ARG A 26 -10.94 -19.41 -9.93
CA ARG A 26 -12.16 -19.21 -10.72
C ARG A 26 -11.78 -18.58 -12.06
N SER A 27 -11.86 -19.37 -13.12
CA SER A 27 -11.88 -18.88 -14.50
C SER A 27 -12.98 -17.84 -14.69
N LYS A 28 -12.62 -16.70 -15.30
CA LYS A 28 -13.48 -15.58 -15.79
C LYS A 28 -13.77 -14.47 -14.77
N GLY A 29 -12.83 -13.54 -14.65
CA GLY A 29 -13.00 -12.17 -14.19
C GLY A 29 -11.72 -11.42 -14.53
N SER A 30 -11.80 -10.28 -15.22
CA SER A 30 -10.62 -9.51 -15.63
C SER A 30 -9.79 -9.16 -14.39
N ALA A 31 -8.61 -9.77 -14.23
CA ALA A 31 -7.64 -9.38 -13.23
C ALA A 31 -7.00 -8.07 -13.71
N THR A 32 -7.70 -6.96 -13.49
CA THR A 32 -7.08 -5.64 -13.63
C THR A 32 -6.21 -5.44 -12.41
N VAL A 33 -4.91 -5.57 -12.64
CA VAL A 33 -3.78 -5.14 -11.81
C VAL A 33 -4.15 -3.97 -10.89
N GLN A 34 -4.44 -4.26 -9.61
CA GLN A 34 -4.60 -3.25 -8.54
C GLN A 34 -3.41 -3.26 -7.56
N GLU A 35 -2.56 -4.29 -7.57
CA GLU A 35 -1.37 -4.39 -6.68
C GLU A 35 -0.33 -3.28 -6.93
N VAL A 36 -0.16 -2.83 -8.18
CA VAL A 36 0.88 -1.84 -8.54
C VAL A 36 0.56 -0.43 -8.00
N GLN A 37 -0.73 -0.10 -7.87
CA GLN A 37 -1.16 1.20 -7.32
C GLN A 37 -0.99 1.25 -5.80
N ASN A 38 -1.09 0.11 -5.11
CA ASN A 38 -0.95 0.09 -3.65
C ASN A 38 0.50 0.34 -3.20
N GLU A 39 1.49 -0.29 -3.84
CA GLU A 39 2.91 -0.02 -3.54
C GLU A 39 3.29 1.44 -3.83
N PHE A 40 2.69 2.02 -4.86
CA PHE A 40 2.87 3.41 -5.21
C PHE A 40 2.35 4.35 -4.14
N GLU A 41 1.07 4.18 -3.80
CA GLU A 41 0.36 5.01 -2.83
C GLU A 41 1.01 4.86 -1.46
N GLU A 42 1.40 3.64 -1.06
CA GLU A 42 2.10 3.40 0.21
C GLU A 42 3.46 4.12 0.27
N ARG A 43 4.25 4.06 -0.80
CA ARG A 43 5.55 4.79 -0.88
C ARG A 43 5.35 6.30 -0.86
N ALA A 44 4.36 6.80 -1.58
CA ALA A 44 4.03 8.23 -1.59
C ALA A 44 3.55 8.68 -0.21
N THR A 45 2.63 7.95 0.41
CA THR A 45 2.09 8.25 1.75
C THR A 45 3.20 8.26 2.79
N LYS A 46 4.09 7.26 2.78
CA LYS A 46 5.24 7.24 3.69
C LYS A 46 6.14 8.45 3.51
N LYS A 47 6.35 8.88 2.27
CA LYS A 47 7.21 10.05 1.97
C LYS A 47 6.56 11.36 2.36
N VAL A 48 5.24 11.48 2.23
CA VAL A 48 4.48 12.61 2.75
C VAL A 48 4.49 12.61 4.28
N ASP A 49 4.39 11.46 4.93
CA ASP A 49 4.49 11.35 6.39
C ASP A 49 5.87 11.79 6.93
N ASP A 50 6.96 11.42 6.26
CA ASP A 50 8.31 11.92 6.55
C ASP A 50 8.39 13.46 6.41
N LEU A 51 7.69 14.05 5.43
CA LEU A 51 7.61 15.51 5.28
C LEU A 51 6.77 16.14 6.41
N LEU A 52 5.66 15.53 6.81
CA LEU A 52 4.87 15.99 7.96
C LEU A 52 5.71 15.99 9.24
N GLU A 53 6.53 14.95 9.44
CA GLU A 53 7.46 14.88 10.58
C GLU A 53 8.54 15.97 10.48
N SER A 54 9.14 16.17 9.30
CA SER A 54 10.20 17.15 9.11
C SER A 54 9.71 18.60 9.25
N TYR A 55 8.48 18.91 8.83
CA TYR A 55 7.95 20.27 8.81
C TYR A 55 7.13 20.62 10.06
N MET A 56 6.35 19.68 10.58
CA MET A 56 5.45 19.91 11.72
C MET A 56 5.81 19.10 12.96
N GLY A 57 6.72 18.13 12.88
CA GLY A 57 7.07 17.26 13.99
C GLY A 57 5.99 16.24 14.35
N ILE A 58 5.02 16.02 13.45
CA ILE A 58 3.90 15.08 13.65
C ILE A 58 3.91 14.02 12.55
N ARG A 59 3.45 12.82 12.89
CA ARG A 59 3.17 11.75 11.93
C ARG A 59 1.70 11.43 11.92
N ASP A 60 1.10 11.51 10.76
CA ASP A 60 -0.32 11.27 10.54
C ASP A 60 -0.52 10.63 9.17
N LEU A 61 -0.69 9.31 9.21
CA LEU A 61 -0.88 8.48 8.02
C LEU A 61 -2.21 8.76 7.31
N GLU A 62 -3.26 9.16 8.04
CA GLU A 62 -4.56 9.49 7.44
C GLU A 62 -4.47 10.82 6.69
N LEU A 63 -3.80 11.81 7.28
CA LEU A 63 -3.50 13.08 6.65
C LEU A 63 -2.60 12.88 5.41
N ALA A 64 -1.51 12.12 5.55
CA ALA A 64 -0.60 11.82 4.45
C ALA A 64 -1.31 11.12 3.29
N THR A 65 -2.19 10.15 3.59
CA THR A 65 -2.99 9.46 2.57
C THR A 65 -3.91 10.43 1.85
N THR A 66 -4.61 11.29 2.60
CA THR A 66 -5.51 12.31 2.03
C THR A 66 -4.75 13.26 1.11
N ILE A 67 -3.52 13.66 1.48
CA ILE A 67 -2.68 14.53 0.67
C ILE A 67 -2.23 13.83 -0.63
N VAL A 68 -1.82 12.56 -0.56
CA VAL A 68 -1.43 11.77 -1.74
C VAL A 68 -2.62 11.57 -2.67
N GLU A 69 -3.80 11.28 -2.14
CA GLU A 69 -5.04 11.18 -2.93
C GLU A 69 -5.44 12.52 -3.55
N ALA A 70 -5.28 13.64 -2.83
CA ALA A 70 -5.54 14.95 -3.40
C ALA A 70 -4.58 15.28 -4.56
N GLY A 71 -3.32 14.83 -4.48
CA GLY A 71 -2.28 15.06 -5.49
C GLY A 71 -2.25 14.07 -6.65
N ARG A 72 -2.71 12.82 -6.49
CA ARG A 72 -2.64 11.81 -7.56
C ARG A 72 -3.46 12.18 -8.79
N ASP A 73 -4.60 12.85 -8.55
CA ASP A 73 -5.59 13.24 -9.55
C ASP A 73 -5.23 14.55 -10.27
N LYS A 74 -4.17 15.23 -9.82
CA LYS A 74 -3.75 16.55 -10.30
C LYS A 74 -2.60 16.45 -11.29
N ASN A 75 -2.45 17.46 -12.15
CA ASN A 75 -1.30 17.58 -13.07
C ASN A 75 -0.45 18.84 -12.82
N ASN A 76 -0.98 19.79 -12.06
CA ASN A 76 -0.39 21.09 -11.81
C ASN A 76 -0.22 21.30 -10.29
N PRO A 77 0.89 21.91 -9.85
CA PRO A 77 1.12 22.21 -8.44
C PRO A 77 0.09 23.21 -7.89
N ASP A 78 -0.36 24.18 -8.70
CA ASP A 78 -1.40 25.14 -8.30
C ASP A 78 -2.76 24.46 -8.03
N ASP A 79 -3.17 23.53 -8.89
CA ASP A 79 -4.43 22.77 -8.71
C ASP A 79 -4.33 21.83 -7.50
N PHE A 80 -3.13 21.28 -7.25
CA PHE A 80 -2.86 20.53 -6.03
C PHE A 80 -2.96 21.40 -4.79
N ALA A 81 -2.37 22.60 -4.78
CA ALA A 81 -2.45 23.52 -3.66
C ALA A 81 -3.89 23.95 -3.37
N GLU A 82 -4.67 24.29 -4.40
CA GLU A 82 -6.09 24.64 -4.26
C GLU A 82 -6.93 23.47 -3.72
N ALA A 83 -6.72 22.25 -4.25
CA ALA A 83 -7.40 21.06 -3.77
C ALA A 83 -7.02 20.73 -2.32
N LEU A 84 -5.75 20.93 -1.95
CA LEU A 84 -5.30 20.72 -0.59
C LEU A 84 -5.86 21.77 0.35
N ASP A 85 -5.89 23.03 -0.04
CA ASP A 85 -6.46 24.14 0.73
C ASP A 85 -7.96 23.94 0.97
N SER A 86 -8.68 23.39 -0.01
CA SER A 86 -10.10 23.08 0.14
C SER A 86 -10.37 21.98 1.17
N VAL A 87 -9.45 21.03 1.40
CA VAL A 87 -9.64 19.89 2.32
C VAL A 87 -8.93 20.13 3.66
N LEU A 88 -7.79 20.80 3.61
CA LEU A 88 -6.81 20.94 4.69
C LEU A 88 -6.31 22.40 4.85
N GLY A 89 -7.04 23.40 4.34
CA GLY A 89 -6.65 24.81 4.45
C GLY A 89 -6.53 25.33 5.89
N ASP A 90 -7.19 24.66 6.85
CA ASP A 90 -7.05 24.97 8.28
C ASP A 90 -5.63 24.71 8.81
N PHE A 91 -4.87 23.80 8.17
CA PHE A 91 -3.48 23.53 8.52
C PHE A 91 -2.52 24.63 8.06
N ALA A 92 -2.94 25.52 7.15
CA ALA A 92 -2.12 26.61 6.60
C ALA A 92 -0.71 26.14 6.19
N PHE A 93 -0.64 25.08 5.38
CA PHE A 93 0.63 24.51 4.94
C PHE A 93 1.48 25.55 4.18
N PRO A 94 2.78 25.66 4.49
CA PRO A 94 3.65 26.55 3.73
C PRO A 94 3.81 26.06 2.28
N ASP A 95 3.92 26.99 1.33
CA ASP A 95 4.06 26.66 -0.10
C ASP A 95 5.22 25.68 -0.36
N VAL A 96 6.33 25.85 0.37
CA VAL A 96 7.51 24.98 0.27
C VAL A 96 7.17 23.52 0.58
N PHE A 97 6.33 23.28 1.60
CA PHE A 97 5.87 21.93 1.95
C PHE A 97 5.00 21.34 0.82
N LEU A 98 4.08 22.15 0.27
CA LEU A 98 3.23 21.72 -0.85
C LEU A 98 4.07 21.33 -2.08
N PHE A 99 5.10 22.10 -2.41
CA PHE A 99 6.03 21.77 -3.49
C PHE A 99 6.81 20.48 -3.23
N ASP A 100 7.30 20.26 -2.01
CA ASP A 100 8.03 19.05 -1.66
C ASP A 100 7.14 17.80 -1.70
N VAL A 101 5.91 17.90 -1.19
CA VAL A 101 4.94 16.81 -1.24
C VAL A 101 4.52 16.51 -2.68
N TRP A 102 4.20 17.56 -3.44
CA TRP A 102 3.88 17.42 -4.86
C TRP A 102 5.03 16.75 -5.63
N GLY A 103 6.26 17.20 -5.35
CA GLY A 103 7.48 16.61 -5.89
C GLY A 103 7.63 15.15 -5.51
N ALA A 104 7.41 14.80 -4.24
CA ALA A 104 7.47 13.43 -3.75
C ALA A 104 6.45 12.52 -4.47
N ILE A 105 5.18 12.94 -4.57
CA ILE A 105 4.13 12.19 -5.26
C ILE A 105 4.49 11.99 -6.75
N ARG A 106 4.98 13.04 -7.42
CA ARG A 106 5.42 13.00 -8.83
C ARG A 106 6.64 12.12 -9.05
N ASP A 107 7.56 12.12 -8.10
CA ASP A 107 8.79 11.34 -8.16
C ASP A 107 8.50 9.85 -8.05
N VAL A 108 7.63 9.46 -7.11
CA VAL A 108 7.08 8.11 -7.10
C VAL A 108 6.36 7.87 -8.44
N LYS A 109 5.51 8.80 -8.94
CA LYS A 109 4.67 8.66 -10.19
C LYS A 109 5.48 8.30 -11.41
N ASN A 110 6.65 8.89 -11.51
CA ASN A 110 7.52 8.73 -12.66
C ASN A 110 8.44 7.50 -12.52
N GLY A 111 8.29 6.68 -11.47
CA GLY A 111 9.14 5.53 -11.21
C GLY A 111 10.59 5.93 -10.99
N LYS A 112 10.82 7.18 -10.53
CA LYS A 112 12.16 7.72 -10.35
C LYS A 112 12.75 7.35 -8.98
N MET A 113 12.34 6.22 -8.39
CA MET A 113 12.89 5.66 -7.15
C MET A 113 12.69 4.16 -7.03
#